data_AF-A0A8T4UN07-F1
#
_entry.id   AF-A0A8T4UN07-F1
#
_cell.length_a   1.000
_cell.length_b   1.000
_cell.length_c   1.000
_cell.angle_alpha   90.00
_cell.angle_beta   90.00
_cell.angle_gamma   90.00
#
_symmetry.space_group_name_H-M   'P 1'
#
loop_
_entity.id
_entity.type
_entity.pdbx_description
1 polymer ?
#
loop_
_entity_poly.entity_id
_entity_poly.type
_entity_poly.pdbx_seq_one_letter_code
_entity_poly.pdbx_strand_id
1 'polypeptide(L)'
;MPSRTKNTIIESSHRHWLKRVLGMRTNGQVGIDVFDREWGIELKCKLLGPGKYQTAISVADYQVREFPRDSFDRTLLWAFLYYKFSHPLEKLGDRKNYTHYVTERNIYFQPWNFIDQFPTSKGKLETWRYVRRRTVLEQEYEPIEVKGGTLHIPRDCSLIKKFKPELFTEPDDIPF
;
A
#
# COMPACT_ATOMS: atom_id res chain seq x y z
N MET A 1 -22.54 -6.97 -0.19
CA MET A 1 -21.11 -6.82 -0.56
C MET A 1 -21.02 -5.78 -1.67
N PRO A 2 -20.06 -4.85 -1.64
CA PRO A 2 -19.86 -3.90 -2.74
C PRO A 2 -19.57 -4.64 -4.06
N SER A 3 -19.99 -4.07 -5.19
CA SER A 3 -19.68 -4.62 -6.51
C SER A 3 -18.17 -4.58 -6.77
N ARG A 4 -17.63 -5.55 -7.53
CA ARG A 4 -16.21 -5.58 -7.92
C ARG A 4 -15.77 -4.25 -8.53
N THR A 5 -16.62 -3.67 -9.38
CA THR A 5 -16.42 -2.37 -10.04
C THR A 5 -16.20 -1.23 -9.03
N LYS A 6 -16.94 -1.21 -7.93
CA LYS A 6 -16.85 -0.17 -6.91
C LYS A 6 -15.51 -0.21 -6.15
N ASN A 7 -15.06 -1.40 -5.77
CA ASN A 7 -13.75 -1.56 -5.12
C ASN A 7 -12.62 -1.13 -6.05
N THR A 8 -12.68 -1.51 -7.33
CA THR A 8 -11.70 -1.10 -8.34
C THR A 8 -11.63 0.42 -8.51
N ILE A 9 -12.78 1.12 -8.50
CA ILE A 9 -12.81 2.59 -8.59
C ILE A 9 -12.16 3.22 -7.35
N ILE A 10 -12.44 2.69 -6.15
CA ILE A 10 -11.87 3.19 -4.90
C ILE A 10 -10.34 2.97 -4.87
N GLU A 11 -9.88 1.77 -5.19
CA GLU A 11 -8.45 1.43 -5.28
C GLU A 11 -7.75 2.32 -6.32
N SER A 12 -8.35 2.49 -7.50
CA SER A 12 -7.82 3.39 -8.52
C SER A 12 -7.74 4.83 -8.02
N SER A 13 -8.75 5.34 -7.31
CA SER A 13 -8.72 6.68 -6.71
C SER A 13 -7.56 6.86 -5.73
N HIS A 14 -7.32 5.86 -4.86
CA HIS A 14 -6.21 5.87 -3.92
C HIS A 14 -4.85 5.80 -4.63
N ARG A 15 -4.73 4.97 -5.67
CA ARG A 15 -3.52 4.88 -6.50
C ARG A 15 -3.19 6.22 -7.17
N HIS A 16 -4.18 6.89 -7.75
CA HIS A 16 -4.00 8.21 -8.35
C HIS A 16 -3.64 9.30 -7.32
N TRP A 17 -4.17 9.21 -6.11
CA TRP A 17 -3.73 10.09 -5.03
C TRP A 17 -2.27 9.83 -4.66
N LEU A 18 -1.89 8.56 -4.43
CA LEU A 18 -0.53 8.18 -4.04
C LEU A 18 0.49 8.61 -5.10
N LYS A 19 0.18 8.35 -6.37
CA LYS A 19 0.94 8.84 -7.53
C LYS A 19 1.28 10.33 -7.42
N ARG A 20 0.27 11.16 -7.14
CA ARG A 20 0.44 12.62 -7.04
C ARG A 20 1.27 13.02 -5.84
N VAL A 21 1.04 12.39 -4.68
CA VAL A 21 1.80 12.65 -3.46
C VAL A 21 3.29 12.33 -3.65
N LEU A 22 3.60 11.21 -4.31
CA LEU A 22 4.99 10.76 -4.51
C LEU A 22 5.67 11.38 -5.75
N GLY A 23 4.93 12.12 -6.59
CA GLY A 23 5.44 12.62 -7.87
C GLY A 23 5.80 11.52 -8.86
N MET A 24 5.13 10.36 -8.81
CA MET A 24 5.47 9.15 -9.55
C MET A 24 4.52 8.89 -10.74
N ARG A 25 4.77 7.82 -11.47
CA ARG A 25 3.88 7.28 -12.52
C ARG A 25 3.01 6.17 -11.94
N THR A 26 1.98 5.78 -12.68
CA THR A 26 1.13 4.62 -12.36
C THR A 26 1.13 3.67 -13.52
N ASN A 27 1.09 2.38 -13.24
CA ASN A 27 0.77 1.41 -14.26
C ASN A 27 -0.76 1.25 -14.40
N GLY A 28 -1.20 0.73 -15.53
CA GLY A 28 -2.61 0.50 -15.84
C GLY A 28 -3.21 -0.60 -14.97
N GLN A 29 -3.52 -1.75 -15.58
CA GLN A 29 -4.15 -2.87 -14.88
C GLN A 29 -3.17 -3.97 -14.44
N VAL A 30 -1.95 -4.00 -14.99
CA VAL A 30 -0.98 -5.09 -14.78
C VAL A 30 0.35 -4.52 -14.28
N GLY A 31 0.98 -5.21 -13.32
CA GLY A 31 2.27 -4.82 -12.74
C GLY A 31 2.14 -3.89 -11.53
N ILE A 32 3.29 -3.33 -11.12
CA ILE A 32 3.42 -2.42 -9.97
C ILE A 32 2.52 -1.19 -10.11
N ASP A 33 1.76 -0.89 -9.06
CA ASP A 33 0.77 0.18 -9.05
C ASP A 33 1.36 1.59 -9.31
N VAL A 34 2.42 1.96 -8.58
CA VAL A 34 3.04 3.30 -8.61
C VAL A 34 4.56 3.17 -8.72
N PHE A 35 5.20 3.90 -9.64
CA PHE A 35 6.64 3.71 -9.88
C PHE A 35 7.34 4.95 -10.47
N ASP A 36 8.66 4.97 -10.35
CA ASP A 36 9.55 5.86 -11.09
C ASP A 36 10.83 5.12 -11.55
N ARG A 37 11.97 5.82 -11.64
CA ARG A 37 13.26 5.22 -12.02
C ARG A 37 13.90 4.42 -10.89
N GLU A 38 13.64 4.77 -9.64
CA GLU A 38 14.29 4.20 -8.46
C GLU A 38 13.36 3.26 -7.71
N TRP A 39 12.05 3.56 -7.69
CA TRP A 39 11.08 2.88 -6.84
C TRP A 39 9.96 2.22 -7.63
N GLY A 40 9.54 1.05 -7.16
CA GLY A 40 8.27 0.41 -7.50
C GLY A 40 7.44 0.13 -6.24
N ILE A 41 6.20 0.60 -6.20
CA ILE A 41 5.32 0.53 -5.03
C ILE A 41 4.02 -0.16 -5.40
N GLU A 42 3.75 -1.27 -4.73
CA GLU A 42 2.49 -2.00 -4.84
C GLU A 42 1.53 -1.60 -3.72
N LEU A 43 0.35 -1.08 -4.08
CA LEU A 43 -0.62 -0.50 -3.16
C LEU A 43 -1.71 -1.52 -2.80
N LYS A 44 -1.85 -1.81 -1.51
CA LYS A 44 -2.94 -2.64 -1.00
C LYS A 44 -3.85 -1.85 -0.09
N CYS A 45 -5.13 -1.79 -0.43
CA CYS A 45 -6.10 -0.93 0.26
C CYS A 45 -7.00 -1.72 1.20
N LYS A 46 -7.35 -1.13 2.35
CA LYS A 46 -8.35 -1.67 3.27
C LYS A 46 -9.20 -0.57 3.91
N LEU A 47 -10.51 -0.66 3.71
CA LEU A 47 -11.49 0.19 4.40
C LEU A 47 -11.58 -0.23 5.87
N LEU A 48 -11.40 0.74 6.77
CA LEU A 48 -11.67 0.62 8.19
C LEU A 48 -13.16 0.94 8.42
N GLY A 49 -13.96 -0.07 8.79
CA GLY A 49 -15.38 0.08 9.08
C GLY A 49 -15.74 -0.42 10.48
N PRO A 50 -16.92 -0.06 11.01
CA PRO A 50 -17.39 -0.47 12.34
C PRO A 50 -17.76 -1.97 12.47
N GLY A 51 -17.49 -2.80 11.47
CA GLY A 51 -17.73 -4.25 11.49
C GLY A 51 -16.45 -5.05 11.77
N LYS A 52 -16.50 -5.95 12.76
CA LYS A 52 -15.42 -6.88 13.11
C LYS A 52 -15.04 -7.79 11.92
N TYR A 53 -13.76 -8.20 11.91
CA TYR A 53 -13.20 -9.41 11.26
C TYR A 53 -12.47 -9.32 9.92
N GLN A 54 -12.35 -8.17 9.27
CA GLN A 54 -11.42 -8.06 8.12
C GLN A 54 -10.28 -7.09 8.38
N THR A 55 -9.33 -7.54 9.21
CA THR A 55 -8.08 -6.81 9.49
C THR A 55 -6.96 -7.17 8.53
N ALA A 56 -7.09 -8.27 7.77
CA ALA A 56 -6.06 -8.73 6.87
C ALA A 56 -6.22 -8.14 5.46
N ILE A 57 -5.07 -7.80 4.88
CA ILE A 57 -4.89 -7.49 3.47
C ILE A 57 -4.36 -8.75 2.78
N SER A 58 -4.97 -9.11 1.65
CA SER A 58 -4.53 -10.24 0.83
C SER A 58 -3.47 -9.78 -0.18
N VAL A 59 -2.37 -10.51 -0.23
CA VAL A 59 -1.32 -10.39 -1.25
C VAL A 59 -1.29 -11.69 -2.04
N ALA A 60 -1.38 -11.60 -3.36
CA ALA A 60 -1.31 -12.78 -4.21
C ALA A 60 0.16 -13.20 -4.38
N ASP A 61 0.45 -14.50 -4.27
CA ASP A 61 1.82 -15.01 -4.25
C ASP A 61 2.54 -14.82 -5.60
N TYR A 62 1.82 -14.74 -6.73
CA TYR A 62 2.47 -14.39 -8.00
C TYR A 62 3.07 -12.99 -7.97
N GLN A 63 2.46 -12.02 -7.28
CA GLN A 63 2.99 -10.66 -7.22
C GLN A 63 4.36 -10.67 -6.55
N VAL A 64 4.46 -11.42 -5.45
CA VAL A 64 5.69 -11.62 -4.70
C VAL A 64 6.82 -12.15 -5.58
N ARG A 65 6.52 -13.12 -6.45
CA ARG A 65 7.51 -13.82 -7.27
C ARG A 65 7.84 -13.11 -8.58
N GLU A 66 6.82 -12.59 -9.27
CA GLU A 66 6.97 -12.06 -10.63
C GLU A 66 7.33 -10.56 -10.63
N PHE A 67 6.80 -9.76 -9.70
CA PHE A 67 7.05 -8.31 -9.76
C PHE A 67 8.53 -7.93 -9.54
N PRO A 68 9.31 -8.59 -8.67
CA PRO A 68 10.76 -8.40 -8.61
C PRO A 68 11.49 -8.70 -9.93
N ARG A 69 10.99 -9.67 -10.71
CA ARG A 69 11.56 -10.00 -12.02
C ARG A 69 11.21 -8.93 -13.05
N ASP A 70 9.96 -8.46 -13.04
CA ASP A 70 9.46 -7.44 -13.96
C ASP A 70 10.00 -6.03 -13.65
N SER A 71 10.50 -5.81 -12.43
CA SER A 71 11.00 -4.51 -11.93
C SER A 71 12.37 -4.63 -11.29
N PHE A 72 13.27 -5.43 -11.88
CA PHE A 72 14.60 -5.75 -11.33
C PHE A 72 15.53 -4.53 -11.14
N ASP A 73 15.24 -3.43 -11.83
CA ASP A 73 15.99 -2.17 -11.79
C ASP A 73 15.52 -1.19 -10.70
N ARG A 74 14.53 -1.59 -9.87
CA ARG A 74 13.90 -0.73 -8.87
C ARG A 74 13.95 -1.36 -7.49
N THR A 75 14.04 -0.51 -6.47
CA THR A 75 13.71 -0.92 -5.11
C THR A 75 12.19 -1.06 -4.98
N LEU A 76 11.74 -2.24 -4.57
CA LEU A 76 10.33 -2.55 -4.42
C LEU A 76 9.85 -2.36 -2.98
N LEU A 77 8.66 -1.76 -2.85
CA LEU A 77 7.99 -1.53 -1.59
C LEU A 77 6.53 -1.97 -1.66
N TRP A 78 6.00 -2.40 -0.52
CA TRP A 78 4.56 -2.48 -0.30
C TRP A 78 4.07 -1.17 0.31
N ALA A 79 2.91 -0.70 -0.14
CA ALA A 79 2.17 0.38 0.50
C ALA A 79 0.84 -0.17 1.03
N PHE A 80 0.73 -0.35 2.34
CA PHE A 80 -0.50 -0.79 2.99
C PHE A 80 -1.34 0.42 3.39
N LEU A 81 -2.41 0.67 2.63
CA LEU A 81 -3.33 1.76 2.87
C LEU A 81 -4.51 1.33 3.74
N TYR A 82 -4.68 2.02 4.86
CA TYR A 82 -5.89 1.96 5.69
C TYR A 82 -6.63 3.30 5.60
N TYR A 83 -7.92 3.25 5.32
CA TYR A 83 -8.71 4.47 5.12
C TYR A 83 -10.10 4.37 5.73
N LYS A 84 -10.72 5.51 6.00
CA LYS A 84 -12.11 5.64 6.46
C LYS A 84 -12.90 6.52 5.52
N PHE A 85 -14.20 6.28 5.48
CA PHE A 85 -15.17 7.17 4.87
C PHE A 85 -16.01 7.87 5.94
N SER A 86 -16.52 9.06 5.61
CA SER A 86 -17.52 9.76 6.43
C SER A 86 -18.86 9.03 6.50
N HIS A 87 -19.12 8.11 5.57
CA HIS A 87 -20.34 7.33 5.49
C HIS A 87 -20.02 5.85 5.25
N PRO A 88 -20.87 4.91 5.71
CA PRO A 88 -20.78 3.51 5.34
C PRO A 88 -20.75 3.32 3.83
N LEU A 89 -19.99 2.32 3.35
CA LEU A 89 -19.79 2.08 1.93
C LEU A 89 -21.11 1.86 1.19
N GLU A 90 -22.09 1.24 1.83
CA GLU A 90 -23.44 0.97 1.31
C GLU A 90 -24.23 2.25 1.02
N LYS A 91 -23.94 3.33 1.76
CA LYS A 91 -24.57 4.64 1.57
C LYS A 91 -23.85 5.51 0.53
N LEU A 92 -22.63 5.14 0.17
CA LEU A 92 -21.92 5.77 -0.94
C LEU A 92 -22.49 5.21 -2.24
N GLY A 93 -23.26 5.99 -3.00
CA GLY A 93 -23.76 5.54 -4.31
C GLY A 93 -22.65 5.16 -5.29
N ASP A 94 -23.00 4.76 -6.51
CA ASP A 94 -22.06 4.43 -7.59
C ASP A 94 -21.44 5.68 -8.24
N ARG A 95 -21.03 6.65 -7.40
CA ARG A 95 -20.43 7.90 -7.85
C ARG A 95 -18.97 7.67 -8.23
N LYS A 96 -18.54 8.27 -9.34
CA LYS A 96 -17.15 8.19 -9.85
C LYS A 96 -16.11 8.89 -8.97
N ASN A 97 -16.51 9.57 -7.90
CA ASN A 97 -15.61 10.32 -7.04
C ASN A 97 -15.91 10.00 -5.57
N TYR A 98 -15.22 8.99 -5.01
CA TYR A 98 -15.30 8.64 -3.59
C TYR A 98 -14.38 9.49 -2.72
N THR A 99 -13.46 10.23 -3.36
CA THR A 99 -12.35 10.93 -2.71
C THR A 99 -12.80 11.96 -1.68
N HIS A 100 -13.95 12.63 -1.89
CA HIS A 100 -14.49 13.62 -0.95
C HIS A 100 -15.16 13.00 0.29
N TYR A 101 -15.45 11.70 0.27
CA TYR A 101 -15.94 10.99 1.45
C TYR A 101 -14.80 10.45 2.31
N VAL A 102 -13.55 10.46 1.84
CA VAL A 102 -12.42 9.93 2.60
C VAL A 102 -12.09 10.89 3.75
N THR A 103 -12.20 10.40 4.98
CA THR A 103 -11.93 11.17 6.22
C THR A 103 -10.58 10.86 6.83
N GLU A 104 -10.08 9.65 6.60
CA GLU A 104 -8.77 9.20 7.07
C GLU A 104 -8.10 8.41 5.96
N ARG A 105 -6.80 8.63 5.78
CA ARG A 105 -5.99 7.91 4.79
C ARG A 105 -4.57 7.77 5.31
N ASN A 106 -4.21 6.59 5.76
CA ASN A 106 -2.90 6.27 6.32
C ASN A 106 -2.22 5.18 5.49
N ILE A 107 -1.08 5.49 4.87
CA ILE A 107 -0.27 4.51 4.16
C ILE A 107 0.94 4.14 4.99
N TYR A 108 1.18 2.84 5.12
CA TYR A 108 2.35 2.29 5.78
C TYR A 108 3.22 1.60 4.74
N PHE A 109 4.44 2.11 4.57
CA PHE A 109 5.40 1.54 3.64
C PHE A 109 6.17 0.39 4.30
N GLN A 110 6.44 -0.65 3.53
CA GLN A 110 7.21 -1.81 3.97
C GLN A 110 8.18 -2.25 2.89
N PRO A 111 9.37 -2.75 3.24
CA PRO A 111 10.27 -3.36 2.27
C PRO A 111 9.61 -4.58 1.62
N TRP A 112 10.02 -4.93 0.41
CA TRP A 112 9.37 -6.01 -0.35
C TRP A 112 9.35 -7.36 0.39
N ASN A 113 10.43 -7.70 1.08
CA ASN A 113 10.59 -8.93 1.87
C ASN A 113 9.72 -8.97 3.13
N PHE A 114 9.04 -7.88 3.51
CA PHE A 114 8.14 -7.86 4.66
C PHE A 114 7.07 -8.95 4.59
N ILE A 115 6.64 -9.33 3.39
CA ILE A 115 5.60 -10.35 3.21
C ILE A 115 6.09 -11.78 3.53
N ASP A 116 7.40 -12.01 3.60
CA ASP A 116 7.97 -13.35 3.72
C ASP A 116 7.67 -13.99 5.08
N GLN A 117 7.44 -13.16 6.10
CA GLN A 117 7.04 -13.58 7.44
C GLN A 117 5.61 -14.19 7.49
N PHE A 118 4.77 -13.94 6.48
CA PHE A 118 3.39 -14.43 6.47
C PHE A 118 3.30 -15.75 5.70
N PRO A 119 2.72 -16.82 6.29
CA PRO A 119 2.60 -18.09 5.60
C PRO A 119 1.67 -17.98 4.39
N THR A 120 1.99 -18.76 3.36
CA THR A 120 1.11 -18.92 2.20
C THR A 120 -0.11 -19.78 2.56
N SER A 121 -1.26 -19.38 2.04
CA SER A 121 -2.52 -20.11 2.11
C SER A 121 -2.99 -20.45 0.70
N LYS A 122 -3.19 -21.73 0.41
CA LYS A 122 -3.69 -22.19 -0.90
C LYS A 122 -5.19 -21.95 -1.00
N GLY A 123 -5.60 -21.05 -1.88
CA GLY A 123 -7.00 -20.87 -2.30
C GLY A 123 -7.34 -21.75 -3.50
N LYS A 124 -8.61 -21.69 -3.95
CA LYS A 124 -9.09 -22.49 -5.10
C LYS A 124 -8.43 -22.10 -6.43
N LEU A 125 -8.16 -20.81 -6.63
CA LEU A 125 -7.63 -20.27 -7.89
C LEU A 125 -6.19 -19.79 -7.76
N GLU A 126 -5.74 -19.50 -6.55
CA GLU A 126 -4.50 -18.75 -6.32
C GLU A 126 -3.98 -18.98 -4.89
N THR A 127 -2.68 -18.79 -4.71
CA THR A 127 -2.03 -18.81 -3.40
C THR A 127 -1.93 -17.39 -2.86
N TRP A 128 -2.31 -17.22 -1.59
CA TRP A 128 -2.42 -15.91 -0.95
C TRP A 128 -1.59 -15.85 0.32
N ARG A 129 -1.09 -14.66 0.64
CA ARG A 129 -0.58 -14.29 1.96
C ARG A 129 -1.52 -13.28 2.59
N TYR A 130 -1.79 -13.41 3.88
CA TYR A 130 -2.73 -12.55 4.60
C TYR A 130 -1.98 -11.68 5.62
N VAL A 131 -1.68 -10.45 5.21
CA VAL A 131 -0.97 -9.46 6.00
C VAL A 131 -1.91 -8.88 7.05
N ARG A 132 -1.63 -9.14 8.33
CA ARG A 132 -2.46 -8.65 9.44
C ARG A 132 -2.13 -7.19 9.72
N ARG A 133 -3.16 -6.33 9.84
CA ARG A 133 -2.98 -4.90 10.17
C ARG A 133 -2.11 -4.68 11.40
N ARG A 134 -2.28 -5.47 12.46
CA ARG A 134 -1.50 -5.33 13.69
C ARG A 134 0.02 -5.40 13.41
N THR A 135 0.46 -6.38 12.63
CA THR A 135 1.87 -6.56 12.28
C THR A 135 2.44 -5.38 11.48
N VAL A 136 1.63 -4.76 10.62
CA VAL A 136 2.02 -3.54 9.91
C VAL A 136 2.20 -2.39 10.92
N LEU A 137 1.24 -2.19 11.82
CA LEU A 137 1.26 -1.06 12.76
C LEU A 137 2.27 -1.19 13.91
N GLU A 138 2.79 -2.38 14.17
CA GLU A 138 3.81 -2.63 15.20
C GLU A 138 5.21 -2.18 14.77
N GLN A 139 5.42 -1.85 13.49
CA GLN A 139 6.71 -1.32 13.04
C GLN A 139 6.89 0.14 13.45
N GLU A 140 8.14 0.58 13.47
CA GLU A 140 8.49 1.98 13.70
C GLU A 140 8.43 2.77 12.39
N TYR A 141 7.82 3.95 12.45
CA TYR A 141 7.60 4.80 11.30
C TYR A 141 7.87 6.26 11.63
N GLU A 142 8.32 6.98 10.60
CA GLU A 142 8.24 8.42 10.57
C GLU A 142 6.94 8.85 9.87
N PRO A 143 6.02 9.56 10.56
CA PRO A 143 4.82 10.11 9.94
C PRO A 143 5.15 11.38 9.13
N ILE A 144 4.65 11.43 7.91
CA ILE A 144 4.76 12.55 6.99
C ILE A 144 3.35 12.95 6.55
N GLU A 145 2.90 14.09 7.07
CA GLU A 145 1.61 14.68 6.71
C GLU A 145 1.65 15.23 5.29
N VAL A 146 0.67 14.84 4.47
CA VAL A 146 0.53 15.28 3.09
C VAL A 146 -0.91 15.70 2.83
N LYS A 147 -1.16 16.37 1.70
CA LYS A 147 -2.53 16.77 1.34
C LYS A 147 -3.43 15.54 1.16
N GLY A 148 -4.35 15.33 2.11
CA GLY A 148 -5.36 14.28 2.06
C GLY A 148 -4.92 12.91 2.59
N GLY A 149 -3.91 12.87 3.46
CA GLY A 149 -3.54 11.67 4.21
C GLY A 149 -2.16 11.79 4.89
N THR A 150 -1.74 10.70 5.52
CA THR A 150 -0.44 10.58 6.17
C THR A 150 0.31 9.40 5.57
N LEU A 151 1.60 9.60 5.29
CA LEU A 151 2.53 8.54 4.93
C LEU A 151 3.33 8.14 6.16
N HIS A 152 3.44 6.84 6.43
CA HIS A 152 4.22 6.26 7.50
C HIS A 152 5.37 5.50 6.84
N ILE A 153 6.58 6.08 6.90
CA ILE A 153 7.77 5.57 6.19
C ILE A 153 8.80 5.11 7.23
N PRO A 154 9.31 3.87 7.15
CA PRO A 154 10.43 3.43 7.98
C PRO A 154 11.67 4.32 7.75
N ARG A 155 12.48 4.57 8.79
CA ARG A 155 13.65 5.48 8.70
C ARG A 155 14.78 4.94 7.83
N ASP A 156 14.88 3.62 7.76
CA ASP A 156 15.81 2.86 6.91
C ASP A 156 15.31 2.72 5.45
N CYS A 157 14.11 3.20 5.13
CA CYS A 157 13.58 3.20 3.77
C CYS A 157 14.03 4.46 3.03
N SER A 158 14.83 4.32 1.96
CA SER A 158 15.35 5.47 1.21
C SER A 158 14.27 6.31 0.51
N LEU A 159 13.02 5.84 0.43
CA LEU A 159 11.88 6.67 0.00
C LEU A 159 11.70 7.90 0.92
N ILE A 160 12.08 7.80 2.20
CA ILE A 160 12.02 8.91 3.15
C ILE A 160 12.83 10.13 2.67
N LYS A 161 13.90 9.90 1.89
CA LYS A 161 14.75 10.97 1.33
C LYS A 161 13.99 11.97 0.47
N LYS A 162 12.87 11.56 -0.12
CA LYS A 162 12.01 12.46 -0.91
C LYS A 162 11.29 13.51 -0.08
N PHE A 163 11.14 13.28 1.21
CA PHE A 163 10.34 14.13 2.11
C PHE A 163 11.18 14.75 3.22
N LYS A 164 12.04 13.93 3.83
CA LYS A 164 12.88 14.26 4.98
C LYS A 164 14.26 13.61 4.82
N PRO A 165 15.11 14.09 3.90
CA PRO A 165 16.44 13.52 3.64
C PRO A 165 17.33 13.44 4.88
N GLU A 166 17.15 14.35 5.83
CA GLU A 166 17.85 14.40 7.10
C GLU A 166 17.53 13.24 8.06
N LEU A 167 16.42 12.52 7.84
CA LEU A 167 16.00 11.41 8.69
C LEU A 167 16.38 10.03 8.16
N PHE A 168 17.01 9.98 6.98
CA PHE A 168 17.44 8.71 6.42
C PHE A 168 18.69 8.21 7.14
N THR A 169 18.59 7.01 7.69
CA THR A 169 19.74 6.27 8.20
C THR A 169 20.12 5.23 7.17
N GLU A 170 21.36 5.25 6.67
CA GLU A 170 21.86 4.13 5.87
C GLU A 170 21.79 2.86 6.73
N PRO A 171 21.25 1.75 6.22
CA PRO A 171 21.35 0.49 6.93
C PRO A 171 22.84 0.23 7.17
N ASP A 172 23.24 0.12 8.43
CA ASP A 172 24.63 -0.18 8.79
C ASP A 172 25.10 -1.36 7.94
N ASP A 173 26.16 -1.17 7.16
CA ASP A 173 26.83 -2.24 6.43
C ASP A 173 27.26 -3.29 7.45
N ILE A 174 26.46 -4.32 7.67
CA ILE A 174 26.90 -5.51 8.41
C ILE A 174 27.86 -6.20 7.44
N PRO A 175 29.18 -6.23 7.72
CA PRO A 175 30.11 -6.91 6.84
C PRO A 175 29.74 -8.41 6.86
N PHE A 176 29.54 -8.96 5.65
CA PHE A 176 29.38 -10.39 5.42
C PHE A 176 30.62 -11.18 5.88
#